data_AF-A0A6A6Q4W1-F1
#
_entry.id   AF-A0A6A6Q4W1-F1
#
_cell.length_a   1.000
_cell.length_b   1.000
_cell.length_c   1.000
_cell.angle_alpha   90.00
_cell.angle_beta   90.00
_cell.angle_gamma   90.00
#
_symmetry.space_group_name_H-M   'P 1'
#
loop_
_entity.id
_entity.type
_entity.pdbx_description
1 polymer ?
#
loop_
_entity_poly.entity_id
_entity_poly.type
_entity_poly.pdbx_seq_one_letter_code
_entity_poly.pdbx_strand_id
1 'polypeptide(L)'
;MTETFTSVWMEQAQAAIDAGTEYLFSFNEPDIASQANLSPEAAAAGWKQYMEPFAGKAKLVAPAVSNSATPGQGLSWLSAFMAACDGCTFSAVNQHWYDSTSNDISYFQQQISQAASQSGLPVFVGEFGFIGDDTEIASALTQAMAWMDGEDSVVGYAYYFLSDGFLLDGTTPSPYGLAYLA
;
A
#
# COMPACT_ATOMS: atom_id res chain seq x y z
N MET A 1 15.83 -4.01 -14.69
CA MET A 1 15.34 -4.83 -13.57
C MET A 1 16.21 -6.08 -13.50
N THR A 2 17.00 -6.24 -12.45
CA THR A 2 17.74 -7.50 -12.22
C THR A 2 16.73 -8.60 -11.90
N GLU A 3 16.83 -9.73 -12.61
CA GLU A 3 15.82 -10.79 -12.69
C GLU A 3 15.47 -11.51 -11.38
N THR A 4 16.11 -11.18 -10.26
CA THR A 4 16.02 -11.96 -9.02
C THR A 4 14.60 -12.06 -8.46
N PHE A 5 13.78 -11.01 -8.58
CA PHE A 5 12.42 -11.02 -8.04
C PHE A 5 11.36 -11.54 -9.03
N THR A 6 11.53 -11.23 -10.32
CA THR A 6 10.54 -11.58 -11.35
C THR A 6 10.72 -13.00 -11.91
N SER A 7 11.94 -13.56 -11.87
CA SER A 7 12.21 -14.91 -12.40
C SER A 7 11.52 -16.02 -11.60
N VAL A 8 11.35 -15.82 -10.29
CA VAL A 8 10.69 -16.79 -9.39
C VAL A 8 9.23 -16.46 -9.10
N TRP A 9 8.76 -15.28 -9.53
CA TRP A 9 7.44 -14.76 -9.15
C TRP A 9 6.30 -15.73 -9.49
N MET A 10 6.30 -16.28 -10.69
CA MET A 10 5.21 -17.16 -11.14
C MET A 10 5.08 -18.42 -10.27
N GLU A 11 6.22 -19.00 -9.89
CA GLU A 11 6.27 -20.19 -9.04
C GLU A 11 5.87 -19.83 -7.60
N GLN A 12 6.43 -18.76 -7.03
CA GLN A 12 6.18 -18.36 -5.66
C GLN A 12 4.74 -17.89 -5.43
N ALA A 13 4.18 -17.11 -6.36
CA ALA A 13 2.79 -16.65 -6.29
C ALA A 13 1.81 -17.82 -6.38
N GLN A 14 2.04 -18.80 -7.27
CA GLN A 14 1.21 -20.00 -7.34
C GLN A 14 1.33 -20.84 -6.06
N ALA A 15 2.54 -21.03 -5.53
CA ALA A 15 2.75 -21.76 -4.28
C ALA A 15 2.06 -21.07 -3.08
N ALA A 16 2.07 -19.74 -3.02
CA ALA A 16 1.36 -18.97 -2.00
C ALA A 16 -0.16 -19.13 -2.12
N ILE A 17 -0.70 -19.06 -3.35
CA ILE A 17 -2.12 -19.31 -3.63
C ILE A 17 -2.52 -20.71 -3.21
N ASP A 18 -1.73 -21.73 -3.56
CA ASP A 18 -1.98 -23.13 -3.19
C ASP A 18 -1.93 -23.34 -1.67
N ALA A 19 -1.19 -22.49 -0.95
CA ALA A 19 -1.13 -22.44 0.51
C ALA A 19 -2.25 -21.59 1.17
N GLY A 20 -3.14 -20.98 0.38
CA GLY A 20 -4.31 -20.24 0.86
C GLY A 20 -4.18 -18.71 0.84
N THR A 21 -3.14 -18.14 0.21
CA THR A 21 -3.07 -16.69 -0.01
C THR A 21 -4.20 -16.21 -0.90
N GLU A 22 -4.99 -15.25 -0.40
CA GLU A 22 -6.13 -14.67 -1.14
C GLU A 22 -5.77 -13.43 -1.97
N TYR A 23 -4.72 -12.69 -1.58
CA TYR A 23 -4.35 -11.41 -2.19
C TYR A 23 -2.90 -11.43 -2.65
N LEU A 24 -2.66 -10.95 -3.87
CA LEU A 24 -1.30 -10.70 -4.38
C LEU A 24 -1.11 -9.20 -4.57
N PHE A 25 -0.06 -8.65 -3.96
CA PHE A 25 0.34 -7.26 -4.08
C PHE A 25 1.40 -7.14 -5.18
N SER A 26 1.31 -6.07 -5.97
CA SER A 26 2.22 -5.82 -7.10
C SER A 26 3.42 -4.94 -6.70
N PHE A 27 3.75 -3.91 -7.49
CA PHE A 27 4.98 -3.14 -7.33
C PHE A 27 4.90 -2.16 -6.15
N ASN A 28 6.01 -2.01 -5.42
CA ASN A 28 6.14 -1.06 -4.31
C ASN A 28 6.64 0.31 -4.81
N GLU A 29 5.84 1.36 -4.58
CA GLU A 29 6.14 2.76 -4.90
C GLU A 29 6.79 2.95 -6.29
N PRO A 30 6.13 2.48 -7.38
CA PRO A 30 6.67 2.66 -8.72
C PRO A 30 6.78 4.14 -9.11
N ASP A 31 6.04 5.02 -8.44
CA ASP A 31 6.09 6.47 -8.61
C ASP A 31 7.33 7.14 -7.98
N ILE A 32 8.06 6.43 -7.11
CA ILE A 32 9.23 6.96 -6.41
C ILE A 32 10.53 6.44 -7.05
N ALA A 33 11.42 7.37 -7.41
CA ALA A 33 12.63 7.07 -8.17
C ALA A 33 13.62 6.14 -7.46
N SER A 34 13.62 6.13 -6.12
CA SER A 34 14.47 5.26 -5.30
C SER A 34 13.86 3.90 -5.00
N GLN A 35 12.64 3.63 -5.44
CA GLN A 35 11.87 2.41 -5.16
C GLN A 35 11.76 1.56 -6.44
N ALA A 36 10.59 1.02 -6.78
CA ALA A 36 10.43 0.27 -8.03
C ALA A 36 10.69 1.13 -9.27
N ASN A 37 10.40 2.44 -9.21
CA ASN A 37 10.72 3.43 -10.24
C ASN A 37 10.31 2.98 -11.66
N LEU A 38 9.01 2.88 -11.89
CA LEU A 38 8.42 2.44 -13.15
C LEU A 38 7.49 3.53 -13.70
N SER A 39 7.54 3.73 -15.03
CA SER A 39 6.47 4.49 -15.68
C SER A 39 5.15 3.71 -15.58
N PRO A 40 4.00 4.39 -15.68
CA PRO A 40 2.69 3.74 -15.76
C PRO A 40 2.61 2.63 -16.82
N GLU A 41 3.18 2.86 -18.01
CA GLU A 41 3.17 1.91 -19.13
C GLU A 41 4.06 0.70 -18.85
N ALA A 42 5.23 0.91 -18.25
CA ALA A 42 6.12 -0.18 -17.85
C ALA A 42 5.49 -1.05 -16.75
N ALA A 43 4.83 -0.43 -15.77
CA ALA A 43 4.08 -1.13 -14.75
C ALA A 43 2.88 -1.89 -15.34
N ALA A 44 2.16 -1.32 -16.31
CA ALA A 44 1.07 -2.00 -17.00
C ALA A 44 1.54 -3.23 -17.79
N ALA A 45 2.69 -3.13 -18.47
CA ALA A 45 3.31 -4.28 -19.14
C ALA A 45 3.72 -5.37 -18.12
N GLY A 46 4.34 -4.97 -17.01
CA GLY A 46 4.69 -5.87 -15.91
C GLY A 46 3.46 -6.53 -15.28
N TRP A 47 2.37 -5.78 -15.07
CA TRP A 47 1.11 -6.31 -14.56
C TRP A 47 0.57 -7.43 -15.44
N LYS A 48 0.48 -7.19 -16.75
CA LYS A 48 -0.02 -8.18 -17.71
C LYS A 48 0.83 -9.45 -17.72
N GLN A 49 2.14 -9.31 -17.52
CA GLN A 49 3.05 -10.44 -17.50
C GLN A 49 3.02 -11.23 -16.19
N TYR A 50 2.96 -10.53 -15.05
CA TYR A 50 3.24 -11.13 -13.74
C TYR A 50 2.03 -11.21 -12.81
N MET A 51 1.03 -10.34 -12.95
CA MET A 51 -0.15 -10.30 -12.09
C MET A 51 -1.38 -10.91 -12.76
N GLU A 52 -1.68 -10.50 -13.99
CA GLU A 52 -2.89 -10.92 -14.71
C GLU A 52 -3.07 -12.45 -14.85
N PRO A 53 -2.02 -13.29 -14.99
CA PRO A 53 -2.18 -14.75 -15.01
C PRO A 53 -2.80 -15.36 -13.73
N PHE A 54 -2.85 -14.59 -12.64
CA PHE A 54 -3.45 -14.99 -11.37
C PHE A 54 -4.87 -14.44 -11.17
N ALA A 55 -5.41 -13.66 -12.13
CA ALA A 55 -6.80 -13.22 -12.09
C ALA A 55 -7.75 -14.43 -12.01
N GLY A 56 -8.68 -14.38 -11.06
CA GLY A 56 -9.59 -15.50 -10.76
C GLY A 56 -8.99 -16.62 -9.90
N LYS A 57 -7.68 -16.60 -9.63
CA LYS A 57 -7.01 -17.47 -8.64
C LYS A 57 -6.75 -16.76 -7.31
N ALA A 58 -6.47 -15.45 -7.37
CA ALA A 58 -6.33 -14.55 -6.23
C ALA A 58 -6.91 -13.17 -6.58
N LYS A 59 -7.15 -12.37 -5.55
CA LYS A 59 -7.45 -10.94 -5.69
C LYS A 59 -6.15 -10.19 -5.95
N LEU A 60 -6.15 -9.33 -6.97
CA LEU A 60 -4.95 -8.63 -7.41
C LEU A 60 -4.99 -7.18 -6.93
N VAL A 61 -3.97 -6.77 -6.19
CA VAL A 61 -3.85 -5.42 -5.63
C VAL A 61 -2.93 -4.58 -6.51
N ALA A 62 -3.45 -3.44 -6.97
CA ALA A 62 -2.71 -2.47 -7.79
C ALA A 62 -1.40 -2.01 -7.10
N PRO A 63 -0.46 -1.40 -7.84
CA PRO A 63 0.81 -0.96 -7.26
C PRO A 63 0.58 -0.02 -6.08
N ALA A 64 1.43 -0.14 -5.07
CA ALA A 64 1.39 0.72 -3.90
C ALA A 64 1.97 2.09 -4.26
N VAL A 65 1.18 3.16 -4.23
CA VAL A 65 1.67 4.51 -4.56
C VAL A 65 1.89 5.35 -3.31
N SER A 66 2.86 6.26 -3.36
CA SER A 66 3.12 7.21 -2.27
C SER A 66 1.96 8.20 -2.05
N ASN A 67 1.99 8.97 -0.96
CA ASN A 67 1.09 10.11 -0.75
C ASN A 67 1.57 11.42 -1.43
N SER A 68 2.50 11.35 -2.38
CA SER A 68 3.00 12.53 -3.10
C SER A 68 1.92 13.17 -3.96
N ALA A 69 1.79 14.50 -3.85
CA ALA A 69 0.95 15.32 -4.73
C ALA A 69 1.69 15.83 -5.98
N THR A 70 2.95 15.42 -6.19
CA THR A 70 3.73 15.80 -7.38
C THR A 70 3.09 15.18 -8.62
N PRO A 71 2.88 15.93 -9.72
CA PRO A 71 2.34 15.37 -10.95
C PRO A 71 3.18 14.19 -11.47
N GLY A 72 2.51 13.08 -11.75
CA GLY A 72 3.17 11.82 -12.12
C GLY A 72 3.60 10.97 -10.92
N GLN A 73 3.20 11.34 -9.69
CA GLN A 73 3.35 10.52 -8.48
C GLN A 73 2.02 10.31 -7.76
N GLY A 74 2.02 9.43 -6.77
CA GLY A 74 0.85 9.12 -5.94
C GLY A 74 -0.38 8.76 -6.75
N LEU A 75 -1.52 9.33 -6.39
CA LEU A 75 -2.80 9.07 -7.05
C LEU A 75 -2.82 9.46 -8.54
N SER A 76 -2.01 10.45 -8.94
CA SER A 76 -1.91 10.83 -10.36
C SER A 76 -1.19 9.76 -11.19
N TRP A 77 -0.16 9.12 -10.62
CA TRP A 77 0.51 7.97 -11.23
C TRP A 77 -0.44 6.76 -11.30
N LEU A 78 -1.19 6.49 -10.22
CA LEU A 78 -2.15 5.38 -10.17
C LEU A 78 -3.22 5.49 -11.26
N SER A 79 -3.80 6.68 -11.44
CA SER A 79 -4.73 7.00 -12.54
C SER A 79 -4.14 6.64 -13.91
N ALA A 80 -2.91 7.10 -14.18
CA ALA A 80 -2.25 6.86 -15.45
C ALA A 80 -1.95 5.37 -15.68
N PHE A 81 -1.55 4.64 -14.63
CA PHE A 81 -1.30 3.20 -14.69
C PHE A 81 -2.57 2.42 -15.01
N MET A 82 -3.67 2.69 -14.29
CA MET A 82 -4.94 2.01 -14.53
C MET A 82 -5.46 2.27 -15.94
N ALA A 83 -5.31 3.51 -16.46
CA ALA A 83 -5.66 3.85 -17.83
C ALA A 83 -4.78 3.15 -18.88
N ALA A 84 -3.50 2.93 -18.60
CA ALA A 84 -2.57 2.23 -19.49
C ALA A 84 -2.76 0.70 -19.50
N CYS A 85 -3.36 0.14 -18.46
CA CYS A 85 -3.52 -1.31 -18.29
C CYS A 85 -4.85 -1.83 -18.87
N ASP A 86 -5.03 -1.66 -20.19
CA ASP A 86 -6.24 -2.15 -20.87
C ASP A 86 -6.39 -3.67 -20.71
N GLY A 87 -7.59 -4.11 -20.30
CA GLY A 87 -7.91 -5.51 -20.03
C GLY A 87 -7.33 -6.10 -18.73
N CYS A 88 -6.77 -5.27 -17.83
CA CYS A 88 -6.25 -5.74 -16.54
C CYS A 88 -7.34 -5.87 -15.48
N THR A 89 -7.19 -6.87 -14.60
CA THR A 89 -8.13 -7.15 -13.51
C THR A 89 -7.63 -6.58 -12.19
N PHE A 90 -8.30 -5.58 -11.62
CA PHE A 90 -7.96 -5.01 -10.31
C PHE A 90 -9.03 -5.39 -9.26
N SER A 91 -8.59 -5.87 -8.09
CA SER A 91 -9.49 -6.19 -6.96
C SER A 91 -9.44 -5.15 -5.84
N ALA A 92 -8.32 -4.43 -5.71
CA ALA A 92 -8.12 -3.34 -4.76
C ALA A 92 -6.97 -2.44 -5.24
N VAL A 93 -6.87 -1.23 -4.68
CA VAL A 93 -5.68 -0.36 -4.82
C VAL A 93 -4.90 -0.32 -3.50
N ASN A 94 -3.63 0.09 -3.57
CA ASN A 94 -2.78 0.22 -2.38
C ASN A 94 -2.20 1.64 -2.28
N GLN A 95 -2.39 2.28 -1.13
CA GLN A 95 -1.97 3.64 -0.85
C GLN A 95 -1.04 3.67 0.36
N HIS A 96 0.13 4.27 0.20
CA HIS A 96 1.05 4.55 1.32
C HIS A 96 0.86 5.96 1.84
N TRP A 97 1.10 6.19 3.14
CA TRP A 97 0.99 7.52 3.75
C TRP A 97 2.06 7.81 4.78
N TYR A 98 2.76 8.94 4.64
CA TYR A 98 3.65 9.46 5.67
C TYR A 98 3.44 10.95 5.85
N ASP A 99 3.25 11.40 7.09
CA ASP A 99 3.15 12.83 7.41
C ASP A 99 3.55 13.15 8.86
N SER A 100 3.72 14.44 9.16
CA SER A 100 3.95 14.93 10.52
C SER A 100 2.71 14.81 11.40
N THR A 101 2.89 14.47 12.68
CA THR A 101 1.83 14.52 13.70
C THR A 101 1.27 15.93 13.93
N SER A 102 2.00 16.96 13.50
CA SER A 102 1.56 18.36 13.54
C SER A 102 0.48 18.68 12.50
N ASN A 103 0.32 17.85 11.47
CA ASN A 103 -0.68 18.04 10.44
C ASN A 103 -2.00 17.39 10.85
N ASP A 104 -3.09 17.89 10.27
CA ASP A 104 -4.44 17.41 10.59
C ASP A 104 -4.65 16.00 10.05
N ILE A 105 -5.14 15.09 10.89
CA ILE A 105 -5.41 13.69 10.52
C ILE A 105 -6.41 13.56 9.36
N SER A 106 -7.23 14.59 9.12
CA SER A 106 -8.14 14.64 7.98
C SER A 106 -7.42 14.60 6.63
N TYR A 107 -6.12 14.94 6.54
CA TYR A 107 -5.36 14.78 5.29
C TYR A 107 -5.11 13.31 4.95
N PHE A 108 -4.80 12.50 5.96
CA PHE A 108 -4.72 11.04 5.81
C PHE A 108 -6.07 10.48 5.32
N GLN A 109 -7.15 10.82 6.03
CA GLN A 109 -8.50 10.36 5.69
C GLN A 109 -8.90 10.75 4.26
N GLN A 110 -8.65 12.01 3.87
CA GLN A 110 -8.93 12.51 2.53
C GLN A 110 -8.14 11.77 1.45
N GLN A 111 -6.85 11.48 1.67
CA GLN A 111 -6.04 10.75 0.70
C GLN A 111 -6.59 9.34 0.46
N ILE A 112 -6.92 8.61 1.53
CA ILE A 112 -7.43 7.24 1.43
C ILE A 112 -8.81 7.23 0.76
N SER A 113 -9.72 8.13 1.15
CA SER A 113 -11.02 8.27 0.48
C SER A 113 -10.89 8.70 -0.98
N GLN A 114 -9.87 9.49 -1.33
CA GLN A 114 -9.60 9.87 -2.72
C GLN A 114 -9.10 8.67 -3.54
N ALA A 115 -8.24 7.82 -2.97
CA ALA A 115 -7.78 6.58 -3.60
C ALA A 115 -8.98 5.67 -3.94
N ALA A 116 -9.90 5.50 -2.97
CA ALA A 116 -11.12 4.70 -3.15
C ALA A 116 -12.03 5.29 -4.24
N SER A 117 -12.33 6.59 -4.16
CA SER A 117 -13.27 7.25 -5.08
C SER A 117 -12.76 7.35 -6.51
N GLN A 118 -11.47 7.60 -6.71
CA GLN A 118 -10.85 7.69 -8.03
C GLN A 118 -10.78 6.33 -8.73
N SER A 119 -10.46 5.28 -7.97
CA SER A 119 -10.33 3.93 -8.52
C SER A 119 -11.66 3.21 -8.65
N GLY A 120 -12.65 3.56 -7.81
CA GLY A 120 -13.89 2.81 -7.65
C GLY A 120 -13.67 1.43 -6.99
N LEU A 121 -12.53 1.23 -6.32
CA LEU A 121 -12.11 -0.04 -5.74
C LEU A 121 -11.84 0.12 -4.23
N PRO A 122 -11.91 -0.97 -3.45
CA PRO A 122 -11.44 -0.98 -2.07
C PRO A 122 -9.93 -0.67 -1.98
N VAL A 123 -9.51 -0.16 -0.83
CA VAL A 123 -8.15 0.32 -0.58
C VAL A 123 -7.48 -0.51 0.50
N PHE A 124 -6.27 -0.97 0.23
CA PHE A 124 -5.30 -1.31 1.26
C PHE A 124 -4.47 -0.06 1.60
N VAL A 125 -4.27 0.17 2.89
CA VAL A 125 -3.26 1.12 3.37
C VAL A 125 -2.01 0.32 3.73
N GLY A 126 -1.24 -0.04 2.70
CA GLY A 126 -0.12 -0.98 2.81
C GLY A 126 1.02 -0.47 3.69
N GLU A 127 1.16 0.84 3.80
CA GLU A 127 2.03 1.51 4.76
C GLU A 127 1.35 2.79 5.23
N PHE A 128 1.37 3.05 6.54
CA PHE A 128 1.15 4.39 7.07
C PHE A 128 2.07 4.66 8.26
N GLY A 129 2.56 5.89 8.37
CA GLY A 129 3.46 6.31 9.45
C GLY A 129 3.33 7.79 9.77
N PHE A 130 3.68 8.16 11.00
CA PHE A 130 3.66 9.54 11.48
C PHE A 130 5.02 9.97 12.01
N ILE A 131 5.39 11.23 11.78
CA ILE A 131 6.63 11.84 12.27
C ILE A 131 6.28 12.75 13.45
N GLY A 132 6.73 12.40 14.65
CA GLY A 132 6.47 13.14 15.89
C GLY A 132 7.19 12.48 17.07
N ASP A 133 6.87 12.90 18.29
CA ASP A 133 7.27 12.13 19.47
C ASP A 133 6.38 10.88 19.68
N ASP A 134 6.82 9.94 20.51
CA ASP A 134 6.11 8.68 20.73
C ASP A 134 4.64 8.85 21.19
N THR A 135 4.35 9.90 21.96
CA THR A 135 2.99 10.16 22.45
C THR A 135 2.11 10.71 21.33
N GLU A 136 2.66 11.62 20.52
CA GLU A 136 1.99 12.16 19.35
C GLU A 136 1.73 11.06 18.31
N ILE A 137 2.73 10.20 18.04
CA ILE A 137 2.59 9.06 17.13
C ILE A 137 1.53 8.10 17.64
N ALA A 138 1.55 7.72 18.93
CA ALA A 138 0.54 6.84 19.51
C ALA A 138 -0.89 7.41 19.37
N SER A 139 -1.05 8.71 19.57
CA SER A 139 -2.33 9.41 19.41
C SER A 139 -2.81 9.43 17.95
N ALA A 140 -1.93 9.77 17.01
CA ALA A 140 -2.25 9.79 15.58
C ALA A 140 -2.57 8.38 15.06
N LEU A 141 -1.79 7.38 15.49
CA LEU A 141 -2.00 5.97 15.16
C LEU A 141 -3.36 5.47 15.64
N THR A 142 -3.72 5.74 16.89
CA THR A 142 -5.03 5.36 17.45
C THR A 142 -6.18 5.97 16.65
N GLN A 143 -6.07 7.25 16.28
CA GLN A 143 -7.09 7.95 15.49
C GLN A 143 -7.20 7.40 14.06
N ALA A 144 -6.07 7.11 13.42
CA ALA A 144 -6.03 6.56 12.06
C ALA A 144 -6.67 5.17 12.01
N MET A 145 -6.32 4.28 12.95
CA MET A 145 -6.89 2.93 13.03
C MET A 145 -8.38 2.97 13.32
N ALA A 146 -8.81 3.74 14.32
CA ALA A 146 -10.23 3.86 14.65
C ALA A 146 -11.07 4.40 13.49
N TRP A 147 -10.51 5.28 12.65
CA TRP A 147 -11.16 5.73 11.43
C TRP A 147 -11.19 4.63 10.36
N MET A 148 -10.07 3.96 10.09
CA MET A 148 -10.00 2.88 9.09
C MET A 148 -10.90 1.69 9.44
N ASP A 149 -11.03 1.34 10.72
CA ASP A 149 -11.93 0.27 11.20
C ASP A 149 -13.41 0.60 10.94
N GLY A 150 -13.76 1.87 10.79
CA GLY A 150 -15.10 2.35 10.48
C GLY A 150 -15.32 2.75 9.02
N GLU A 151 -14.31 2.64 8.16
CA GLU A 151 -14.34 3.07 6.77
C GLU A 151 -14.50 1.86 5.83
N ASP A 152 -15.71 1.69 5.27
CA ASP A 152 -16.07 0.54 4.41
C ASP A 152 -15.15 0.37 3.19
N SER A 153 -14.54 1.45 2.71
CA SER A 153 -13.62 1.38 1.57
C SER A 153 -12.24 0.82 1.93
N VAL A 154 -11.86 0.74 3.21
CA VAL A 154 -10.58 0.21 3.67
C VAL A 154 -10.69 -1.29 3.99
N VAL A 155 -9.96 -2.13 3.27
CA VAL A 155 -10.01 -3.60 3.42
C VAL A 155 -8.83 -4.17 4.22
N GLY A 156 -7.86 -3.35 4.56
CA GLY A 156 -6.75 -3.71 5.42
C GLY A 156 -5.70 -2.61 5.47
N TYR A 157 -4.96 -2.57 6.58
CA TYR A 157 -3.91 -1.58 6.79
C TYR A 157 -2.73 -2.18 7.56
N ALA A 158 -1.54 -1.61 7.37
CA ALA A 158 -0.34 -1.96 8.13
C ALA A 158 0.45 -0.71 8.49
N TYR A 159 0.72 -0.52 9.79
CA TYR A 159 1.59 0.56 10.23
C TYR A 159 3.03 0.24 9.84
N TYR A 160 3.80 1.26 9.43
CA TYR A 160 5.20 1.09 9.07
C TYR A 160 6.13 1.27 10.28
N PHE A 161 6.82 0.26 10.79
CA PHE A 161 6.69 -1.18 10.56
C PHE A 161 7.19 -1.98 11.77
N LEU A 162 7.09 -3.31 11.72
CA LEU A 162 7.50 -4.20 12.81
C LEU A 162 9.02 -4.40 12.86
N SER A 163 9.73 -3.41 13.41
CA SER A 163 11.18 -3.44 13.62
C SER A 163 11.57 -2.70 14.90
N ASP A 164 12.77 -3.00 15.41
CA ASP A 164 13.42 -2.23 16.48
C ASP A 164 13.59 -0.76 16.05
N GLY A 165 13.29 0.16 16.97
CA GLY A 165 13.20 1.60 16.71
C GLY A 165 11.89 2.06 16.05
N PHE A 166 10.99 1.13 15.73
CA PHE A 166 9.65 1.39 15.20
C PHE A 166 8.57 0.87 16.17
N LEU A 167 7.75 -0.10 15.77
CA LEU A 167 6.78 -0.74 16.66
C LEU A 167 7.44 -1.56 17.79
N LEU A 168 8.75 -1.81 17.72
CA LEU A 168 9.50 -2.52 18.74
C LEU A 168 10.56 -1.62 19.41
N ASP A 169 10.73 -1.82 20.70
CA ASP A 169 11.93 -1.49 21.48
C ASP A 169 12.61 -2.82 21.84
N GLY A 170 13.66 -3.18 21.10
CA GLY A 170 14.28 -4.48 21.11
C GLY A 170 13.32 -5.60 20.70
N THR A 171 12.90 -6.41 21.68
CA THR A 171 11.96 -7.54 21.49
C THR A 171 10.60 -7.29 22.14
N THR A 172 10.35 -6.07 22.63
CA THR A 172 9.10 -5.67 23.26
C THR A 172 8.42 -4.57 22.44
N PRO A 173 7.10 -4.37 22.53
CA PRO A 173 6.45 -3.25 21.86
C PRO A 173 7.02 -1.91 22.35
N SER A 174 7.25 -0.98 21.42
CA SER A 174 7.58 0.42 21.75
C SER A 174 6.36 1.15 22.35
N PRO A 175 6.48 2.39 22.85
CA PRO A 175 5.34 3.12 23.40
C PRO A 175 4.16 3.24 22.43
N TYR A 176 4.40 3.55 21.15
CA TYR A 176 3.34 3.52 20.13
C TYR A 176 3.12 2.12 19.53
N GLY A 177 4.07 1.19 19.67
CA GLY A 177 3.85 -0.23 19.42
C GLY A 177 2.74 -0.82 20.30
N LEU A 178 2.63 -0.38 21.56
CA LEU A 178 1.50 -0.74 22.43
C LEU A 178 0.18 -0.17 21.94
N ALA A 179 0.17 1.03 21.38
CA ALA A 179 -1.03 1.62 20.79
C ALA A 179 -1.51 0.83 19.56
N TYR A 180 -0.59 0.29 18.74
CA TYR A 180 -0.93 -0.56 17.60
C TYR A 180 -1.58 -1.91 17.98
N LEU A 181 -1.37 -2.38 19.20
CA LEU A 181 -1.90 -3.66 19.70
C LEU A 181 -3.28 -3.54 20.37
N ALA A 182 -3.72 -2.32 20.69
CA ALA A 182 -4.88 -2.05 21.54
C ALA A 182 -6.17 -1.94 20.73
#